data_AF-A0A954ZV85-F1
#
_entry.id   AF-A0A954ZV85-F1
#
_cell.length_a   1.000
_cell.length_b   1.000
_cell.length_c   1.000
_cell.angle_alpha   90.00
_cell.angle_beta   90.00
_cell.angle_gamma   90.00
#
_symmetry.space_group_name_H-M   'P 1'
#
loop_
_entity.id
_entity.type
_entity.pdbx_description
1 polymer ?
#
loop_
_entity_poly.entity_id
_entity_poly.type
_entity_poly.pdbx_seq_one_letter_code
_entity_poly.pdbx_strand_id
1 'polypeptide(L)' 'MFERFTDRARKVMALANQEAQRFNHEYIGTEHILLGLVKEGSGVGANVLKNLDVDLRKVRLEVEKLVRAGPEMVTMGK' A
#
# COMPACT_ATOMS: atom_id res chain seq x y z
N MET A 1 -2.42 -17.90 -2.74
CA MET A 1 -1.57 -17.04 -3.62
C MET A 1 -0.26 -16.61 -2.95
N PHE A 2 -0.22 -16.23 -1.67
CA PHE A 2 1.04 -15.77 -1.02
C PHE A 2 1.74 -16.82 -0.16
N GLU A 3 1.49 -18.10 -0.36
CA GLU A 3 2.02 -19.19 0.51
C GLU A 3 3.55 -19.32 0.47
N ARG A 4 4.20 -18.80 -0.58
CA ARG A 4 5.66 -18.77 -0.71
C ARG A 4 6.30 -17.49 -0.13
N PHE A 5 5.50 -16.56 0.39
CA PHE A 5 6.00 -15.32 0.96
C PHE A 5 6.29 -15.50 2.45
N THR A 6 7.27 -14.75 2.95
CA THR A 6 7.45 -14.61 4.39
C THR A 6 6.18 -14.02 5.02
N ASP A 7 5.95 -14.29 6.30
CA ASP A 7 4.78 -13.74 7.03
C ASP A 7 4.68 -12.23 6.93
N ARG A 8 5.83 -11.55 6.96
CA ARG A 8 5.91 -10.11 6.79
C ARG A 8 5.54 -9.67 5.38
N ALA A 9 6.02 -10.36 4.34
CA ALA A 9 5.62 -10.05 2.97
C ALA A 9 4.12 -10.31 2.72
N ARG A 10 3.54 -11.36 3.33
CA ARG A 10 2.09 -11.59 3.33
C ARG A 10 1.33 -10.43 3.99
N LYS A 11 1.81 -9.95 5.13
CA LYS A 11 1.24 -8.78 5.81
C LYS A 11 1.28 -7.52 4.94
N VAL A 12 2.39 -7.26 4.26
CA VAL A 12 2.53 -6.13 3.33
C VAL A 12 1.51 -6.22 2.19
N MET A 13 1.32 -7.41 1.59
CA MET A 13 0.32 -7.59 0.54
C MET A 13 -1.12 -7.39 1.04
N ALA A 14 -1.43 -7.84 2.26
CA ALA A 14 -2.73 -7.59 2.87
C ALA A 14 -2.98 -6.09 3.11
N LEU A 15 -1.96 -5.36 3.59
CA LEU A 15 -2.02 -3.90 3.77
C LEU A 15 -2.15 -3.19 2.42
N ALA A 16 -1.43 -3.62 1.39
CA ALA A 16 -1.55 -3.08 0.05
C ALA A 16 -2.97 -3.25 -0.52
N ASN A 17 -3.58 -4.41 -0.31
CA ASN A 17 -4.97 -4.66 -0.70
C ASN A 17 -5.95 -3.71 0.03
N GLN A 18 -5.74 -3.44 1.32
CA GLN A 18 -6.54 -2.45 2.05
C GLN A 18 -6.37 -1.03 1.48
N GLU A 19 -5.17 -0.64 1.07
CA GLU A 19 -4.94 0.68 0.47
C GLU A 19 -5.59 0.77 -0.92
N ALA A 20 -5.54 -0.29 -1.74
CA ALA A 20 -6.24 -0.34 -3.04
C ALA A 20 -7.76 -0.16 -2.87
N GLN A 21 -8.36 -0.86 -1.89
CA GLN A 21 -9.77 -0.68 -1.54
C GLN A 21 -10.08 0.74 -1.06
N ARG A 22 -9.21 1.35 -0.26
CA ARG A 22 -9.37 2.73 0.22
C ARG A 22 -9.38 3.74 -0.93
N PHE A 23 -8.65 3.48 -2.00
CA PHE A 23 -8.63 4.32 -3.21
C PHE A 23 -9.64 3.90 -4.27
N ASN A 24 -10.53 2.94 -4.01
CA ASN A 24 -11.45 2.38 -5.01
C ASN A 24 -10.73 1.85 -6.26
N HIS A 25 -9.58 1.21 -6.09
CA HIS A 25 -8.83 0.57 -7.17
C HIS A 25 -9.09 -0.95 -7.18
N GLU A 26 -9.44 -1.48 -8.35
CA GLU A 26 -9.74 -2.92 -8.55
C GLU A 26 -8.49 -3.80 -8.54
N TYR A 27 -7.29 -3.20 -8.63
CA TYR A 27 -6.02 -3.89 -8.66
C TYR A 27 -4.99 -3.27 -7.71
N ILE A 28 -4.05 -4.09 -7.26
CA ILE A 28 -2.93 -3.65 -6.42
C ILE A 28 -1.83 -3.10 -7.34
N GLY A 29 -1.84 -1.78 -7.56
CA GLY A 29 -0.72 -1.01 -8.12
C GLY A 29 0.52 -0.93 -7.19
N THR A 30 1.64 -0.45 -7.73
CA THR A 30 2.92 -0.32 -7.00
C THR A 30 2.84 0.68 -5.85
N GLU A 31 2.00 1.70 -5.99
CA GLU A 31 1.68 2.69 -4.96
C GLU A 31 1.08 2.05 -3.71
N HIS A 32 0.21 1.05 -3.87
CA HIS A 32 -0.40 0.35 -2.74
C HIS A 32 0.60 -0.57 -2.05
N ILE A 33 1.49 -1.21 -2.81
CA ILE A 33 2.59 -2.01 -2.26
C ILE A 33 3.52 -1.12 -1.43
N LEU A 34 3.88 0.06 -1.95
CA LEU A 34 4.70 1.04 -1.23
C LEU A 34 4.01 1.51 0.06
N LEU A 35 2.72 1.83 0.01
CA LEU A 35 1.94 2.19 1.19
C LEU A 35 1.84 1.02 2.19
N GLY A 36 1.73 -0.22 1.71
CA GLY A 36 1.77 -1.42 2.54
C GLY A 36 3.11 -1.61 3.26
N LEU A 37 4.23 -1.36 2.57
CA LEU A 37 5.58 -1.39 3.17
C LEU A 37 5.75 -0.29 4.22
N VAL A 38 5.34 0.92 3.90
CA VAL A 38 5.38 2.09 4.80
C VAL A 38 4.54 1.85 6.06
N LYS A 39 3.34 1.27 5.90
CA LYS A 39 2.40 0.96 6.98
C LYS A 39 2.85 -0.20 7.85
N GLU A 40 3.56 -1.19 7.29
CA GLU A 40 4.18 -2.25 8.08
C GLU A 40 5.33 -1.73 8.94
N GLY A 41 6.15 -0.80 8.40
CA GLY A 41 7.03 0.10 9.16
C GLY A 41 8.26 -0.51 9.86
N SER A 42 8.38 -1.84 9.91
CA SER A 42 9.40 -2.57 10.69
C SER A 42 10.27 -3.52 9.87
N GLY A 43 9.88 -3.78 8.63
CA GLY A 43 10.52 -4.69 7.71
C GLY A 43 11.75 -4.14 7.02
N VAL A 44 12.40 -5.02 6.25
CA VAL A 44 13.57 -4.67 5.42
C VAL A 44 13.26 -3.49 4.51
N GLY A 45 12.10 -3.47 3.84
CA GLY A 45 11.73 -2.34 2.98
C GLY A 45 11.61 -0.99 3.71
N ALA A 46 10.99 -0.98 4.89
CA ALA A 46 10.89 0.21 5.73
C ALA A 46 12.28 0.69 6.22
N ASN A 47 13.17 -0.24 6.56
CA ASN A 47 14.53 0.07 6.98
C ASN A 47 15.39 0.59 5.82
N VAL A 48 15.25 0.04 4.61
CA VAL A 48 15.93 0.56 3.42
C VAL A 48 15.52 2.01 3.16
N LEU A 49 14.23 2.34 3.24
CA LEU A 49 13.77 3.73 3.09
C LEU A 49 14.38 4.65 4.16
N LYS A 50 14.36 4.24 5.43
CA LYS A 50 14.99 5.00 6.52
C LYS A 50 16.50 5.19 6.31
N ASN A 51 17.20 4.17 5.83
CA ASN A 51 18.63 4.23 5.54
C ASN A 51 18.98 5.14 4.35
N LEU A 52 18.00 5.45 3.50
CA LEU A 52 18.10 6.45 2.43
C LEU A 52 17.61 7.84 2.90
N ASP A 53 17.49 8.06 4.21
CA ASP A 53 16.98 9.28 4.84
C ASP A 53 15.56 9.67 4.41
N VAL A 54 14.75 8.68 4.03
CA VAL A 54 13.36 8.89 3.63
C VAL A 54 12.42 8.74 4.84
N ASP A 55 11.69 9.82 5.20
CA ASP A 55 10.62 9.75 6.20
C ASP A 55 9.41 9.00 5.63
N LEU A 56 9.07 7.86 6.25
CA LEU A 56 7.93 7.02 5.89
C LEU A 56 6.59 7.79 5.90
N ARG A 57 6.40 8.75 6.80
CA ARG A 57 5.20 9.59 6.83
C ARG A 57 5.15 10.50 5.61
N LYS A 58 6.29 11.07 5.22
CA LYS A 58 6.38 11.91 4.03
C LYS A 58 6.06 11.10 2.77
N VAL A 59 6.57 9.87 2.65
CA VAL A 59 6.23 8.97 1.55
C VAL A 59 4.72 8.76 1.46
N ARG A 60 4.06 8.45 2.58
CA ARG A 60 2.60 8.27 2.61
C ARG A 60 1.88 9.52 2.08
N LEU A 61 2.24 10.70 2.60
CA LEU A 61 1.60 11.95 2.20
C LEU A 61 1.82 12.27 0.71
N GLU A 62 3.02 12.05 0.18
CA GLU A 62 3.30 12.30 -1.24
C GLU A 62 2.57 11.31 -2.15
N VAL A 63 2.49 10.03 -1.77
CA VAL A 63 1.71 9.04 -2.53
C VAL A 63 0.22 9.41 -2.49
N GLU A 64 -0.34 9.78 -1.34
CA GLU A 64 -1.75 10.20 -1.22
C GLU A 64 -2.10 11.42 -2.07
N LYS A 65 -1.15 12.32 -2.35
CA LYS A 65 -1.35 13.45 -3.27
C LYS A 65 -1.37 13.06 -4.74
N LEU A 66 -0.57 12.05 -5.11
CA LEU A 66 -0.38 11.61 -6.49
C LEU A 66 -1.43 10.59 -6.92
N VAL A 67 -1.86 9.73 -5.99
CA VAL A 67 -2.84 8.68 -6.25
C VAL A 67 -4.23 9.29 -6.31
N ARG A 68 -4.85 9.21 -7.49
CA ARG A 68 -6.25 9.59 -7.67
C ARG A 68 -7.15 8.48 -7.13
N ALA A 69 -8.23 8.83 -6.48
CA ALA A 69 -9.27 7.85 -6.18
C ALA A 69 -9.92 7.37 -7.49
N GLY A 70 -10.15 6.08 -7.59
CA GLY A 70 -11.05 5.50 -8.58
C GLY A 70 -12.47 6.02 -8.40
N PRO A 71 -13.33 5.87 -9.42
CA PRO A 71 -14.74 6.22 -9.29
C PRO A 71 -15.31 5.50 -8.07
N GLU A 72 -16.19 6.17 -7.30
CA GLU A 72 -16.95 5.48 -6.27
C GLU A 72 -17.62 4.28 -6.95
N MET A 73 -17.44 3.09 -6.38
CA MET A 73 -18.19 1.93 -6.82
C MET A 73 -19.66 2.22 -6.53
N VAL A 74 -20.37 2.78 -7.52
CA VAL A 74 -21.82 2.90 -7.48
C VAL A 74 -22.32 1.47 -7.49
N THR A 75 -22.67 0.96 -6.32
CA THR A 75 -23.41 -0.28 -6.22
C THR A 75 -24.80 0.05 -6.79
N MET A 76 -24.96 -0.06 -8.11
CA MET A 76 -26.29 -0.08 -8.72
C MET A 76 -26.96 -1.36 -8.25
N GLY A 77 -27.57 -1.29 -7.07
CA GLY A 77 -28.57 -2.24 -6.64
C GLY A 77 -29.84 -2.01 -7.45
N LYS A 78 -30.17 -2.97 -8.31
CA LYS A 78 -31.49 -3.58 -8.47
C LYS A 78 -31.39 -4.80 -9.38
#